data_AF-A0A8C3FU08-F1
#
_entry.id   AF-A0A8C3FU08-F1
#
_cell.length_a   1.000
_cell.length_b   1.000
_cell.length_c   1.000
_cell.angle_alpha   90.00
_cell.angle_beta   90.00
_cell.angle_gamma   90.00
#
_symmetry.space_group_name_H-M   'P 1'
#
loop_
_entity.id
_entity.type
_entity.pdbx_description
1 polymer ?
#
loop_
_entity_poly.entity_id
_entity_poly.type
_entity_poly.pdbx_seq_one_letter_code
_entity_poly.pdbx_strand_id
1 'polypeptide(L)'
;MGVLSGPLAALFLVLMLPLLEGECRVCWACGQPVASSRIVGGQNAQNGAWPWQASIRYQGFHICGGSLITGEWVVSAAHCFNRCPTPEVAAFLFCGSEYNNKLLPNVSPSPRSLDYNPSSYASDIALVLLRTPLLYTTYILPVCLPDRSDSIANGTLCWVTGWGNIQTSESLPAPRTLQEVQVSLMDAQTCNDLYSISITGSLGSRPIKDDMVCAGQTEGGKDSCQGDSGGPLVCSQAGSWFLIGIVSWGEGCGLPYRPGVYTRVSAYSDWIQQQLPTGDFVLPVWVLVPALGGAGWSCGCRYHGCSQLPAGRPVPAAAAPSGG
;
A
#
# COMPACT_ATOMS: atom_id res chain seq x y z
N MET A 1 -54.01 35.02 53.64
CA MET A 1 -52.68 34.42 53.91
C MET A 1 -52.59 33.18 53.03
N GLY A 2 -51.68 32.99 52.07
CA GLY A 2 -50.57 33.75 51.51
C GLY A 2 -50.18 33.05 50.20
N VAL A 3 -49.60 33.79 49.27
CA VAL A 3 -49.04 33.30 48.01
C VAL A 3 -47.57 32.95 48.23
N LEU A 4 -47.14 31.73 47.89
CA LEU A 4 -45.74 31.27 47.72
C LEU A 4 -45.80 30.15 46.65
N SER A 5 -45.32 30.25 45.40
CA SER A 5 -43.99 30.55 44.82
C SER A 5 -42.88 29.56 45.21
N GLY A 6 -42.31 28.85 44.21
CA GLY A 6 -41.07 28.07 44.37
C GLY A 6 -40.90 26.89 43.37
N PRO A 7 -39.84 26.85 42.55
CA PRO A 7 -39.62 25.82 41.54
C PRO A 7 -38.83 24.63 42.12
N LEU A 8 -39.45 23.44 42.17
CA LEU A 8 -38.77 22.20 42.54
C LEU A 8 -38.97 21.11 41.47
N ALA A 9 -38.90 21.49 40.20
CA ALA A 9 -38.94 20.59 39.05
C ALA A 9 -37.62 20.58 38.26
N ALA A 10 -36.48 20.85 38.91
CA ALA A 10 -35.19 20.92 38.24
C ALA A 10 -34.07 20.36 39.12
N LEU A 11 -34.19 19.13 39.62
CA LEU A 11 -33.03 18.49 40.27
C LEU A 11 -33.10 16.96 40.34
N PHE A 12 -33.53 16.22 39.31
CA PHE A 12 -33.29 14.76 39.27
C PHE A 12 -33.31 14.21 37.84
N LEU A 13 -32.49 14.78 36.96
CA LEU A 13 -32.25 14.19 35.62
C LEU A 13 -30.86 14.53 35.07
N VAL A 14 -29.83 14.36 35.91
CA VAL A 14 -28.42 14.54 35.49
C VAL A 14 -27.56 13.29 35.77
N LEU A 15 -28.16 12.15 36.10
CA LEU A 15 -27.38 10.95 36.50
C LEU A 15 -27.39 9.77 35.53
N MET A 16 -27.79 9.95 34.27
CA MET A 16 -27.61 8.94 33.22
C MET A 16 -27.47 9.57 31.83
N LEU A 17 -26.52 10.50 31.64
CA LEU A 17 -25.92 10.60 30.32
C LEU A 17 -24.84 9.52 30.28
N PRO A 18 -25.02 8.42 29.52
CA PRO A 18 -23.87 7.59 29.21
C PRO A 18 -22.89 8.53 28.47
N LEU A 19 -21.66 8.58 28.97
CA LEU A 19 -20.49 9.03 28.23
C LEU A 19 -20.42 8.19 26.95
N LEU A 20 -21.17 8.56 25.93
CA LEU A 20 -20.94 8.18 24.55
C LEU A 20 -19.81 9.07 24.04
N GLU A 21 -18.64 8.94 24.66
CA GLU A 21 -17.37 9.22 23.99
C GLU A 21 -17.12 8.06 23.02
N GLY A 22 -18.01 7.93 22.02
CA GLY A 22 -17.64 7.27 20.80
C GLY A 22 -16.68 8.21 20.11
N GLU A 23 -15.37 8.01 20.29
CA GLU A 23 -14.39 8.62 19.42
C GLU A 23 -14.77 8.24 17.98
N CYS A 24 -15.31 9.20 17.22
CA CYS A 24 -15.41 9.07 15.78
C CYS A 24 -13.98 8.92 15.26
N ARG A 25 -13.51 7.68 15.10
CA ARG A 25 -12.28 7.39 14.37
C ARG A 25 -12.46 7.94 12.96
N VAL A 26 -11.68 8.96 12.61
CA VAL A 26 -11.52 9.37 11.22
C VAL A 26 -10.93 8.16 10.48
N CYS A 27 -11.74 7.48 9.69
CA CYS A 27 -11.24 6.49 8.73
C CYS A 27 -10.42 7.27 7.70
N TRP A 28 -9.10 7.20 7.81
CA TRP A 28 -8.25 7.64 6.72
C TRP A 28 -8.32 6.56 5.63
N ALA A 29 -8.87 6.93 4.48
CA ALA A 29 -8.87 6.08 3.29
C ALA A 29 -7.42 5.90 2.82
N CYS A 30 -7.06 4.67 2.45
CA CYS A 30 -5.78 4.38 1.81
C CYS A 30 -5.74 4.94 0.39
N GLY A 31 -4.56 5.14 -0.18
CA GLY A 31 -4.38 5.40 -1.61
C GLY A 31 -4.97 6.73 -2.10
N GLN A 32 -5.18 7.70 -1.22
CA GLN A 32 -5.81 9.00 -1.53
C GLN A 32 -4.85 10.17 -1.23
N PRO A 33 -3.84 10.45 -2.08
CA PRO A 33 -2.93 11.56 -1.87
C PRO A 33 -3.65 12.91 -2.06
N VAL A 34 -3.35 13.87 -1.18
CA VAL A 34 -3.96 15.22 -1.21
C VAL A 34 -3.35 16.09 -2.30
N ALA A 35 -2.07 15.87 -2.64
CA ALA A 35 -1.38 16.54 -3.74
C ALA A 35 -1.23 15.58 -4.92
N SER A 36 -1.97 15.79 -6.01
CA SER A 36 -1.83 15.02 -7.25
C SER A 36 -1.75 15.98 -8.43
N SER A 37 -0.57 16.17 -9.01
CA SER A 37 -0.44 16.69 -10.37
C SER A 37 0.29 15.65 -11.25
N ARG A 38 -0.18 15.46 -12.48
CA ARG A 38 0.30 14.41 -13.40
C ARG A 38 1.23 15.03 -14.45
N ILE A 39 2.50 14.64 -14.50
CA ILE A 39 3.43 14.97 -15.59
C ILE A 39 4.30 13.73 -15.89
N VAL A 40 4.59 13.41 -17.16
CA VAL A 40 5.12 12.10 -17.62
C VAL A 40 6.61 12.17 -17.96
N GLY A 41 7.40 11.22 -17.44
CA GLY A 41 8.85 11.08 -17.68
C GLY A 41 9.62 11.20 -16.37
N GLY A 42 10.54 10.28 -16.08
CA GLY A 42 11.24 10.17 -14.79
C GLY A 42 11.70 11.53 -14.27
N GLN A 43 11.13 12.00 -13.17
CA GLN A 43 11.34 13.35 -12.67
C GLN A 43 11.20 13.40 -11.15
N ASN A 44 11.56 14.56 -10.59
CA ASN A 44 11.34 14.88 -9.19
C ASN A 44 9.85 14.79 -8.84
N ALA A 45 9.52 13.92 -7.89
CA ALA A 45 8.20 13.84 -7.29
C ALA A 45 7.90 15.11 -6.48
N GLN A 46 6.64 15.55 -6.52
CA GLN A 46 6.18 16.63 -5.67
C GLN A 46 6.02 16.15 -4.21
N ASN A 47 6.22 17.08 -3.28
CA ASN A 47 6.02 16.81 -1.86
C ASN A 47 4.59 16.33 -1.57
N GLY A 48 4.47 15.14 -1.00
CA GLY A 48 3.17 14.54 -0.68
C GLY A 48 2.45 13.86 -1.85
N ALA A 49 3.07 13.77 -3.03
CA ALA A 49 2.50 13.02 -4.16
C ALA A 49 2.37 11.52 -3.86
N TRP A 50 3.34 10.97 -3.11
CA TRP A 50 3.43 9.55 -2.76
C TRP A 50 3.54 9.39 -1.24
N PRO A 51 2.48 9.68 -0.48
CA PRO A 51 2.52 9.79 0.98
C PRO A 51 2.71 8.45 1.71
N TRP A 52 2.74 7.33 0.98
CA TRP A 52 3.09 6.00 1.47
C TRP A 52 4.56 5.64 1.29
N GLN A 53 5.32 6.40 0.49
CA GLN A 53 6.73 6.09 0.22
C GLN A 53 7.54 6.12 1.51
N ALA A 54 8.22 5.02 1.81
CA ALA A 54 9.18 4.90 2.89
C ALA A 54 10.60 4.72 2.34
N SER A 55 11.59 5.26 3.05
CA SER A 55 13.01 4.97 2.86
C SER A 55 13.46 4.03 3.97
N ILE A 56 14.06 2.90 3.63
CA ILE A 56 14.75 2.00 4.55
C ILE A 56 16.23 2.36 4.52
N ARG A 57 16.81 2.54 5.72
CA ARG A 57 18.20 2.97 5.88
C ARG A 57 19.02 1.95 6.65
N TYR A 58 20.32 2.00 6.46
CA TYR A 58 21.31 1.27 7.24
C TYR A 58 22.51 2.19 7.48
N GLN A 59 22.91 2.35 8.75
CA GLN A 59 23.99 3.25 9.17
C GLN A 59 23.81 4.70 8.64
N GLY A 60 22.57 5.19 8.60
CA GLY A 60 22.22 6.52 8.12
C GLY A 60 22.04 6.66 6.60
N PHE A 61 22.41 5.65 5.81
CA PHE A 61 22.32 5.65 4.35
C PHE A 61 21.07 4.92 3.85
N HIS A 62 20.43 5.44 2.81
CA HIS A 62 19.37 4.74 2.10
C HIS A 62 19.88 3.43 1.46
N ILE A 63 19.12 2.35 1.63
CA ILE A 63 19.43 1.04 1.04
C ILE A 63 18.28 0.44 0.22
N CYS A 64 17.04 0.72 0.59
CA CYS A 64 15.84 0.21 -0.06
C CYS A 64 14.65 1.16 0.16
N GLY A 65 13.64 1.06 -0.69
CA GLY A 65 12.32 1.64 -0.48
C GLY A 65 11.40 0.75 0.38
N GLY A 66 10.21 1.28 0.64
CA GLY A 66 9.11 0.58 1.28
C GLY A 66 7.80 1.34 1.07
N SER A 67 6.69 0.71 1.44
CA SER A 67 5.35 1.30 1.32
C SER A 67 4.58 1.17 2.63
N LEU A 68 4.08 2.29 3.16
CA LEU A 68 3.20 2.30 4.32
C LEU A 68 1.84 1.71 3.95
N ILE A 69 1.40 0.67 4.66
CA ILE A 69 0.12 -0.02 4.42
C ILE A 69 -0.89 0.18 5.57
N THR A 70 -0.39 0.54 6.77
CA THR A 70 -1.20 0.99 7.91
C THR A 70 -0.41 2.04 8.72
N GLY A 71 -0.92 2.49 9.88
CA GLY A 71 -0.20 3.43 10.74
C GLY A 71 1.11 2.88 11.31
N GLU A 72 1.29 1.56 11.32
CA GLU A 72 2.44 0.91 11.95
C GLU A 72 3.11 -0.17 11.10
N TRP A 73 2.60 -0.45 9.89
CA TRP A 73 3.13 -1.48 9.01
C TRP A 73 3.65 -0.90 7.70
N VAL A 74 4.89 -1.26 7.37
CA VAL A 74 5.53 -0.99 6.08
C VAL A 74 5.80 -2.33 5.38
N VAL A 75 5.47 -2.41 4.10
CA VAL A 75 5.85 -3.54 3.24
C VAL A 75 7.07 -3.17 2.38
N SER A 76 7.97 -4.12 2.18
CA SER A 76 9.18 -3.98 1.37
C SER A 76 9.61 -5.34 0.81
N ALA A 77 10.78 -5.42 0.16
CA ALA A 77 11.34 -6.66 -0.36
C ALA A 77 12.14 -7.40 0.74
N ALA A 78 12.10 -8.74 0.73
CA ALA A 78 12.84 -9.55 1.70
C ALA A 78 14.35 -9.42 1.52
N HIS A 79 14.83 -9.30 0.28
CA HIS A 79 16.26 -9.21 -0.01
C HIS A 79 16.94 -7.98 0.60
N CYS A 80 16.19 -6.93 0.90
CA CYS A 80 16.67 -5.75 1.61
C CYS A 80 17.21 -6.05 3.01
N PHE A 81 16.82 -7.20 3.59
CA PHE A 81 17.14 -7.57 4.97
C PHE A 81 18.13 -8.74 5.10
N ASN A 82 18.41 -9.48 4.02
CA ASN A 82 19.22 -10.70 4.07
C ASN A 82 20.70 -10.49 4.44
N ARG A 83 21.24 -9.29 4.21
CA ARG A 83 22.66 -8.96 4.49
C ARG A 83 22.85 -8.05 5.70
N CYS A 84 21.77 -7.69 6.39
CA CYS A 84 21.76 -6.72 7.48
C CYS A 84 21.13 -7.38 8.72
N PRO A 85 21.92 -7.96 9.65
CA PRO A 85 21.40 -8.71 10.79
C PRO A 85 20.60 -7.87 11.79
N THR A 86 20.75 -6.54 11.74
CA THR A 86 19.94 -5.56 12.48
C THR A 86 19.82 -4.29 11.64
N PRO A 87 18.91 -4.23 10.66
CA PRO A 87 18.67 -2.99 9.96
C PRO A 87 18.02 -2.03 10.96
N GLU A 88 18.64 -0.87 11.18
CA GLU A 88 17.91 0.28 11.70
C GLU A 88 16.94 0.72 10.60
N VAL A 89 15.83 0.00 10.45
CA VAL A 89 14.76 0.50 9.62
C VAL A 89 14.32 1.79 10.32
N ALA A 90 14.63 2.92 9.73
CA ALA A 90 13.95 4.15 10.04
C ALA A 90 13.04 4.33 8.86
N ALA A 91 11.76 3.99 9.01
CA ALA A 91 10.78 4.25 7.96
C ALA A 91 10.60 5.77 7.89
N PHE A 92 11.38 6.41 7.03
CA PHE A 92 11.19 7.83 6.74
C PHE A 92 10.10 7.96 5.70
N LEU A 93 8.92 8.41 6.11
CA LEU A 93 7.96 8.97 5.17
C LEU A 93 8.42 10.38 4.83
N PHE A 94 8.80 10.55 3.57
CA PHE A 94 9.64 11.66 3.14
C PHE A 94 8.86 12.71 2.35
N CYS A 95 9.16 13.99 2.60
CA CYS A 95 8.70 15.19 1.91
C CYS A 95 9.88 15.92 1.20
N GLY A 96 10.34 15.48 0.00
CA GLY A 96 11.21 16.28 -0.92
C GLY A 96 12.77 16.40 -0.93
N SER A 97 13.63 15.61 -0.27
CA SER A 97 15.13 15.64 -0.28
C SER A 97 15.81 14.91 0.91
N GLU A 98 16.60 13.84 0.71
CA GLU A 98 17.17 12.95 1.77
C GLU A 98 17.72 13.60 3.08
N TYR A 99 18.21 14.85 3.02
CA TYR A 99 19.02 15.51 4.05
C TYR A 99 18.29 16.34 5.12
N ASN A 100 16.99 16.64 5.00
CA ASN A 100 16.33 17.65 5.87
C ASN A 100 15.35 17.12 6.94
N ASN A 101 15.39 15.84 7.33
CA ASN A 101 14.24 15.23 8.01
C ASN A 101 14.41 14.83 9.48
N LYS A 102 13.29 14.97 10.21
CA LYS A 102 13.05 14.41 11.55
C LYS A 102 13.18 12.89 11.52
N LEU A 103 14.15 12.39 12.27
CA LEU A 103 14.28 10.98 12.64
C LEU A 103 13.01 10.54 13.38
N LEU A 104 12.30 9.55 12.85
CA LEU A 104 11.35 8.78 13.66
C LEU A 104 12.16 7.67 14.30
N PRO A 105 12.40 7.73 15.62
CA PRO A 105 13.24 6.75 16.27
C PRO A 105 12.53 5.40 16.23
N ASN A 106 13.25 4.43 15.68
CA ASN A 106 13.23 3.04 16.07
C ASN A 106 12.05 2.19 15.54
N VAL A 107 12.35 1.26 14.61
CA VAL A 107 11.45 0.19 14.13
C VAL A 107 11.73 -1.12 14.83
N SER A 108 10.73 -1.99 14.99
CA SER A 108 10.91 -3.30 15.62
C SER A 108 11.98 -4.10 14.84
N PRO A 109 12.97 -4.72 15.52
CA PRO A 109 14.22 -5.17 14.90
C PRO A 109 14.09 -6.43 14.02
N SER A 110 12.89 -6.89 13.68
CA SER A 110 12.72 -8.13 12.93
C SER A 110 11.68 -7.98 11.81
N PRO A 111 12.13 -7.83 10.55
CA PRO A 111 11.23 -7.98 9.41
C PRO A 111 10.64 -9.39 9.43
N ARG A 112 9.34 -9.49 9.16
CA ARG A 112 8.68 -10.77 8.89
C ARG A 112 8.71 -11.00 7.40
N SER A 113 9.33 -12.08 6.94
CA SER A 113 9.34 -12.49 5.54
C SER A 113 8.83 -13.92 5.42
N LEU A 114 8.24 -14.24 4.26
CA LEU A 114 7.98 -15.61 3.85
C LEU A 114 9.28 -16.18 3.24
N ASP A 115 9.57 -17.47 3.44
CA ASP A 115 10.75 -18.24 2.97
C ASP A 115 11.39 -17.75 1.65
N TYR A 116 12.12 -16.64 1.73
CA TYR A 116 12.67 -15.98 0.55
C TYR A 116 13.77 -16.83 -0.05
N ASN A 117 13.68 -17.06 -1.36
CA ASN A 117 14.67 -17.85 -2.07
C ASN A 117 15.65 -16.93 -2.84
N PRO A 118 16.89 -16.70 -2.35
CA PRO A 118 17.86 -15.81 -3.00
C PRO A 118 18.30 -16.27 -4.39
N SER A 119 18.21 -17.57 -4.67
CA SER A 119 18.59 -18.12 -5.97
C SER A 119 17.53 -17.87 -7.04
N SER A 120 16.29 -17.56 -6.66
CA SER A 120 15.18 -17.44 -7.61
C SER A 120 14.30 -16.22 -7.40
N TYR A 121 14.58 -15.39 -6.39
CA TYR A 121 13.80 -14.22 -5.97
C TYR A 121 12.30 -14.50 -5.72
N ALA A 122 11.92 -15.77 -5.56
CA ALA A 122 10.56 -16.08 -5.11
C ALA A 122 10.34 -15.58 -3.69
N SER A 123 9.13 -15.12 -3.43
CA SER A 123 8.71 -14.65 -2.10
C SER A 123 9.56 -13.51 -1.58
N ASP A 124 9.92 -12.59 -2.49
CA ASP A 124 10.67 -11.38 -2.15
C ASP A 124 9.77 -10.30 -1.56
N ILE A 125 9.24 -10.59 -0.37
CA ILE A 125 8.36 -9.70 0.40
C ILE A 125 8.68 -9.78 1.88
N ALA A 126 8.66 -8.62 2.53
CA ALA A 126 8.83 -8.48 3.97
C ALA A 126 7.89 -7.42 4.53
N LEU A 127 7.43 -7.66 5.76
CA LEU A 127 6.67 -6.71 6.57
C LEU A 127 7.51 -6.22 7.73
N VAL A 128 7.40 -4.92 7.98
CA VAL A 128 8.17 -4.19 8.96
C VAL A 128 7.20 -3.47 9.90
N LEU A 129 7.22 -3.86 11.17
CA LEU A 129 6.42 -3.25 12.23
C LEU A 129 7.19 -2.08 12.86
N LEU A 130 6.62 -0.89 12.77
CA LEU A 130 7.13 0.32 13.43
C LEU A 130 6.94 0.19 14.94
N ARG A 131 7.89 0.66 15.78
CA ARG A 131 7.68 0.62 17.25
C ARG A 131 6.64 1.63 17.72
N THR A 132 6.49 2.71 16.98
CA THR A 132 5.56 3.79 17.28
C THR A 132 4.61 3.95 16.09
N PRO A 133 3.29 3.81 16.28
CA PRO A 133 2.33 4.12 15.24
C PRO A 133 2.44 5.57 14.77
N LEU A 134 2.29 5.75 13.47
CA LEU A 134 2.38 7.05 12.82
C LEU A 134 1.02 7.73 12.80
N LEU A 135 1.04 9.04 13.02
CA LEU A 135 -0.12 9.87 12.79
C LEU A 135 -0.22 10.21 11.30
N TYR A 136 -1.38 9.94 10.73
CA TYR A 136 -1.64 10.29 9.35
C TYR A 136 -1.68 11.80 9.16
N THR A 137 -1.07 12.24 8.06
CA THR A 137 -1.00 13.65 7.65
C THR A 137 -1.12 13.72 6.13
N THR A 138 -1.15 14.92 5.54
CA THR A 138 -1.13 15.08 4.08
C THR A 138 0.12 14.49 3.40
N TYR A 139 1.17 14.17 4.17
CA TYR A 139 2.43 13.59 3.69
C TYR A 139 2.64 12.14 4.15
N ILE A 140 1.74 11.61 4.99
CA ILE A 140 1.84 10.29 5.61
C ILE A 140 0.45 9.65 5.51
N LEU A 141 0.25 8.82 4.50
CA LEU A 141 -0.99 8.08 4.26
C LEU A 141 -0.64 6.68 3.74
N PRO A 142 -1.41 5.66 4.12
CA PRO A 142 -1.17 4.31 3.64
C PRO A 142 -1.60 4.16 2.17
N VAL A 143 -0.96 3.26 1.44
CA VAL A 143 -1.41 2.80 0.11
C VAL A 143 -2.43 1.69 0.26
N CYS A 144 -3.37 1.54 -0.68
CA CYS A 144 -4.30 0.42 -0.66
C CYS A 144 -3.61 -0.89 -1.07
N LEU A 145 -4.05 -2.00 -0.48
CA LEU A 145 -3.63 -3.34 -0.86
C LEU A 145 -4.67 -3.99 -1.77
N PRO A 146 -4.25 -4.72 -2.81
CA PRO A 146 -5.16 -5.51 -3.63
C PRO A 146 -5.63 -6.76 -2.88
N ASP A 147 -6.83 -7.23 -3.20
CA ASP A 147 -7.31 -8.56 -2.83
C ASP A 147 -6.65 -9.64 -3.70
N ARG A 148 -6.67 -10.90 -3.25
CA ARG A 148 -6.10 -12.03 -4.02
C ARG A 148 -6.72 -12.15 -5.43
N SER A 149 -8.02 -11.87 -5.54
CA SER A 149 -8.75 -11.94 -6.81
C SER A 149 -8.53 -10.74 -7.71
N ASP A 150 -7.88 -9.68 -7.22
CA ASP A 150 -7.65 -8.48 -8.02
C ASP A 150 -6.60 -8.78 -9.09
N SER A 151 -6.99 -8.48 -10.32
CA SER A 151 -6.12 -8.52 -11.48
C SER A 151 -6.13 -7.15 -12.15
N ILE A 152 -4.96 -6.65 -12.50
CA ILE A 152 -4.83 -5.42 -13.29
C ILE A 152 -4.42 -5.79 -14.69
N ALA A 153 -5.09 -5.16 -15.67
CA ALA A 153 -4.88 -5.44 -17.07
C ALA A 153 -3.45 -5.06 -17.50
N ASN A 154 -2.84 -5.90 -18.34
CA ASN A 154 -1.61 -5.55 -19.05
C ASN A 154 -1.79 -4.21 -19.79
N GLY A 155 -0.74 -3.42 -19.86
CA GLY A 155 -0.78 -2.08 -20.45
C GLY A 155 -1.25 -0.98 -19.47
N THR A 156 -1.71 -1.34 -18.27
CA THR A 156 -2.10 -0.34 -17.27
C THR A 156 -0.88 0.51 -16.89
N LEU A 157 -1.03 1.82 -16.96
CA LEU A 157 0.02 2.76 -16.59
C LEU A 157 0.08 2.90 -15.06
N CYS A 158 1.22 2.52 -14.51
CA CYS A 158 1.50 2.52 -13.09
C CYS A 158 2.72 3.39 -12.80
N TRP A 159 2.94 3.71 -11.53
CA TRP A 159 4.03 4.55 -11.08
C TRP A 159 4.95 3.75 -10.17
N VAL A 160 6.24 3.86 -10.43
CA VAL A 160 7.29 3.44 -9.50
C VAL A 160 8.02 4.66 -8.98
N THR A 161 8.31 4.66 -7.69
CA THR A 161 8.93 5.79 -7.00
C THR A 161 10.07 5.31 -6.10
N GLY A 162 11.11 6.13 -5.99
CA GLY A 162 12.24 5.79 -5.14
C GLY A 162 13.42 6.77 -5.20
N TRP A 163 14.45 6.45 -4.41
CA TRP A 163 15.71 7.20 -4.33
C TRP A 163 16.88 6.39 -4.86
N GLY A 164 16.60 5.36 -5.66
CA GLY A 164 17.61 4.58 -6.34
C GLY A 164 18.39 5.41 -7.35
N ASN A 165 19.34 4.73 -7.97
CA ASN A 165 20.12 5.25 -9.06
C ASN A 165 19.22 5.76 -10.21
N ILE A 166 19.63 6.84 -10.86
CA ILE A 166 18.89 7.39 -12.01
C ILE A 166 19.21 6.65 -13.31
N GLN A 167 20.34 5.94 -13.36
CA GLN A 167 20.74 5.02 -14.43
C GLN A 167 21.63 3.91 -13.86
N THR A 168 21.96 2.91 -14.67
CA THR A 168 22.92 1.87 -14.26
C THR A 168 24.23 2.52 -13.80
N SER A 169 24.60 2.28 -12.54
CA SER A 169 25.81 2.86 -11.91
C SER A 169 25.83 4.40 -11.77
N GLU A 170 24.70 5.09 -11.93
CA GLU A 170 24.59 6.54 -11.72
C GLU A 170 23.69 6.86 -10.54
N SER A 171 24.28 7.29 -9.43
CA SER A 171 23.53 7.62 -8.22
C SER A 171 22.75 8.93 -8.33
N LEU A 172 21.63 9.00 -7.64
CA LEU A 172 20.80 10.20 -7.54
C LEU A 172 21.62 11.38 -6.95
N PRO A 173 21.74 12.51 -7.67
CA PRO A 173 22.49 13.67 -7.19
C PRO A 173 21.79 14.36 -6.01
N ALA A 174 22.56 15.11 -5.21
CA ALA A 174 22.00 16.00 -4.19
C ALA A 174 21.02 17.01 -4.84
N PRO A 175 19.89 17.34 -4.20
CA PRO A 175 19.51 17.06 -2.81
C PRO A 175 18.79 15.71 -2.61
N ARG A 176 18.88 14.79 -3.59
CA ARG A 176 18.25 13.47 -3.53
C ARG A 176 16.74 13.54 -3.34
N THR A 177 16.10 14.32 -4.20
CA THR A 177 14.64 14.42 -4.30
C THR A 177 14.07 13.07 -4.74
N LEU A 178 12.94 12.66 -4.17
CA LEU A 178 12.26 11.43 -4.58
C LEU A 178 11.99 11.48 -6.10
N GLN A 179 12.28 10.39 -6.81
CA GLN A 179 11.96 10.27 -8.23
C GLN A 179 10.66 9.50 -8.41
N GLU A 180 9.95 9.82 -9.49
CA GLU A 180 8.75 9.10 -9.95
C GLU A 180 8.87 8.82 -11.44
N VAL A 181 8.50 7.61 -11.88
CA VAL A 181 8.43 7.27 -13.30
C VAL A 181 7.20 6.42 -13.60
N GLN A 182 6.55 6.74 -14.71
CA GLN A 182 5.40 5.99 -15.21
C GLN A 182 5.86 4.84 -16.11
N VAL A 183 5.38 3.63 -15.80
CA VAL A 183 5.72 2.37 -16.46
C VAL A 183 4.45 1.60 -16.84
N SER A 184 4.54 0.73 -17.84
CA SER A 184 3.43 -0.10 -18.30
C SER A 184 3.47 -1.47 -17.64
N LEU A 185 2.39 -1.89 -16.99
CA LEU A 185 2.28 -3.20 -16.34
C LEU A 185 2.19 -4.33 -17.38
N MET A 186 2.81 -5.46 -17.10
CA MET A 186 2.70 -6.68 -17.90
C MET A 186 2.77 -7.93 -17.01
N ASP A 187 2.05 -8.96 -17.40
CA ASP A 187 2.05 -10.26 -16.73
C ASP A 187 3.39 -11.02 -16.89
N ALA A 188 3.53 -12.08 -16.09
CA ALA A 188 4.73 -12.92 -16.08
C ALA A 188 4.99 -13.59 -17.44
N GLN A 189 3.96 -13.94 -18.20
CA GLN A 189 4.13 -14.59 -19.51
C GLN A 189 4.72 -13.62 -20.53
N THR A 190 4.11 -12.44 -20.68
CA THR A 190 4.61 -11.37 -21.55
C THR A 190 6.03 -10.99 -21.17
N CYS A 191 6.32 -10.93 -19.86
CA CYS A 191 7.66 -10.64 -19.38
C CYS A 191 8.67 -11.74 -19.74
N ASN A 192 8.31 -13.03 -19.58
CA ASN A 192 9.14 -14.15 -20.03
C ASN A 192 9.42 -14.12 -21.53
N ASP A 193 8.43 -13.73 -22.35
CA ASP A 193 8.60 -13.59 -23.79
C ASP A 193 9.63 -12.51 -24.14
N LEU A 194 9.61 -11.37 -23.42
CA LEU A 194 10.60 -10.30 -23.58
C LEU A 194 12.01 -10.73 -23.12
N TYR A 195 12.11 -11.40 -21.97
CA TYR A 195 13.39 -11.91 -21.47
C TYR A 195 13.98 -13.01 -22.37
N SER A 196 13.16 -13.67 -23.19
CA SER A 196 13.61 -14.64 -24.20
C SER A 196 14.22 -13.97 -25.46
N ILE A 197 14.12 -12.65 -25.58
CA ILE A 197 14.79 -11.89 -26.65
C ILE A 197 16.26 -11.68 -26.27
N SER A 198 17.16 -12.16 -27.11
CA SER A 198 18.61 -12.02 -26.93
C SER A 198 19.06 -10.58 -27.17
N ILE A 199 19.76 -10.01 -26.19
CA ILE A 199 20.43 -8.71 -26.30
C ILE A 199 21.92 -8.99 -26.21
N THR A 200 22.68 -8.54 -27.21
CA THR A 200 24.14 -8.73 -27.27
C THR A 200 24.60 -10.18 -27.05
N GLY A 201 23.79 -11.16 -27.51
CA GLY A 201 24.09 -12.59 -27.38
C GLY A 201 23.72 -13.20 -26.02
N SER A 202 23.11 -12.44 -25.12
CA SER A 202 22.67 -12.89 -23.79
C SER A 202 21.15 -12.93 -23.70
N LEU A 203 20.61 -14.07 -23.31
CA LEU A 203 19.21 -14.23 -22.91
C LEU A 203 19.00 -13.69 -21.49
N GLY A 204 17.74 -13.50 -21.12
CA GLY A 204 17.34 -13.27 -19.75
C GLY A 204 17.91 -14.34 -18.83
N SER A 205 18.43 -13.92 -17.70
CA SER A 205 19.16 -14.76 -16.76
C SER A 205 18.26 -15.76 -16.04
N ARG A 206 16.96 -15.49 -15.90
CA ARG A 206 16.03 -16.25 -15.07
C ARG A 206 14.57 -16.19 -15.57
N PRO A 207 13.78 -17.26 -15.35
CA PRO A 207 12.36 -17.26 -15.63
C PRO A 207 11.58 -16.41 -14.61
N ILE A 208 10.58 -15.68 -15.10
CA ILE A 208 9.62 -14.91 -14.30
C ILE A 208 8.55 -15.86 -13.77
N LYS A 209 8.32 -15.81 -12.46
CA LYS A 209 7.41 -16.71 -11.75
C LYS A 209 6.00 -16.14 -11.63
N ASP A 210 5.05 -17.00 -11.28
CA ASP A 210 3.64 -16.61 -11.10
C ASP A 210 3.41 -15.64 -9.95
N ASP A 211 4.30 -15.58 -8.95
CA ASP A 211 4.25 -14.62 -7.85
C ASP A 211 4.92 -13.28 -8.17
N MET A 212 5.31 -13.08 -9.44
CA MET A 212 5.93 -11.87 -9.95
C MET A 212 5.03 -11.17 -10.98
N VAL A 213 5.29 -9.88 -11.16
CA VAL A 213 4.73 -9.03 -12.21
C VAL A 213 5.85 -8.15 -12.76
N CYS A 214 5.75 -7.74 -14.02
CA CYS A 214 6.75 -6.85 -14.61
C CYS A 214 6.14 -5.51 -14.95
N ALA A 215 6.98 -4.48 -14.98
CA ALA A 215 6.58 -3.17 -15.48
C ALA A 215 7.76 -2.46 -16.15
N GLY A 216 7.47 -1.79 -17.26
CA GLY A 216 8.49 -1.07 -18.02
C GLY A 216 7.98 -0.65 -19.39
N GLN A 217 8.92 -0.36 -20.29
CA GLN A 217 8.65 -0.16 -21.71
C GLN A 217 9.45 -1.18 -22.50
N THR A 218 8.86 -1.73 -23.57
CA THR A 218 9.53 -2.72 -24.42
C THR A 218 10.83 -2.18 -25.00
N GLU A 219 10.84 -0.90 -25.37
CA GLU A 219 11.98 -0.17 -25.92
C GLU A 219 13.01 0.23 -24.84
N GLY A 220 12.72 0.00 -23.56
CA GLY A 220 13.55 0.44 -22.44
C GLY A 220 13.36 1.91 -22.08
N GLY A 221 14.39 2.51 -21.49
CA GLY A 221 14.46 3.93 -21.11
C GLY A 221 13.70 4.32 -19.83
N LYS A 222 12.68 3.57 -19.42
CA LYS A 222 11.95 3.81 -18.15
C LYS A 222 11.85 2.54 -17.32
N ASP A 223 12.44 2.59 -16.14
CA ASP A 223 12.51 1.45 -15.22
C ASP A 223 12.83 1.93 -13.80
N SER A 224 12.62 1.04 -12.83
CA SER A 224 13.26 1.11 -11.51
C SER A 224 14.75 0.76 -11.62
N CYS A 225 15.55 1.20 -10.65
CA CYS A 225 16.98 0.92 -10.64
C CYS A 225 17.51 0.56 -9.24
N GLN A 226 18.83 0.35 -9.13
CA GLN A 226 19.43 -0.05 -7.86
C GLN A 226 19.17 1.00 -6.77
N GLY A 227 18.65 0.54 -5.62
CA GLY A 227 18.21 1.40 -4.51
C GLY A 227 16.70 1.62 -4.46
N ASP A 228 15.97 1.37 -5.56
CA ASP A 228 14.50 1.38 -5.54
C ASP A 228 13.90 0.09 -4.99
N SER A 229 14.72 -0.96 -4.80
CA SER A 229 14.36 -2.24 -4.19
C SER A 229 13.45 -2.09 -2.98
N GLY A 230 12.35 -2.83 -2.92
CA GLY A 230 11.34 -2.74 -1.87
C GLY A 230 10.37 -1.56 -2.01
N GLY A 231 10.62 -0.62 -2.92
CA GLY A 231 9.75 0.51 -3.22
C GLY A 231 8.44 0.10 -3.93
N PRO A 232 7.46 1.02 -3.95
CA PRO A 232 6.13 0.76 -4.51
C PRO A 232 6.10 0.76 -6.05
N LEU A 233 5.37 -0.19 -6.63
CA LEU A 233 4.72 -0.05 -7.92
C LEU A 233 3.22 0.11 -7.70
N VAL A 234 2.69 1.31 -7.96
CA VAL A 234 1.29 1.65 -7.68
C VAL A 234 0.50 1.95 -8.95
N CYS A 235 -0.72 1.45 -9.01
CA CYS A 235 -1.64 1.70 -10.10
C CYS A 235 -2.93 2.35 -9.55
N SER A 236 -3.50 3.27 -10.31
CA SER A 236 -4.75 3.92 -9.92
C SER A 236 -5.95 3.10 -10.39
N GLN A 237 -6.84 2.75 -9.47
CA GLN A 237 -8.08 2.04 -9.71
C GLN A 237 -9.23 2.73 -8.98
N ALA A 238 -10.29 3.06 -9.73
CA ALA A 238 -11.49 3.74 -9.21
C ALA A 238 -11.20 4.98 -8.34
N GLY A 239 -10.14 5.73 -8.68
CA GLY A 239 -9.74 6.95 -7.97
C GLY A 239 -8.85 6.71 -6.75
N SER A 240 -8.51 5.47 -6.39
CA SER A 240 -7.54 5.14 -5.33
C SER A 240 -6.26 4.53 -5.91
N TRP A 241 -5.15 4.68 -5.19
CA TRP A 241 -3.87 4.05 -5.53
C TRP A 241 -3.70 2.74 -4.77
N PHE A 242 -3.43 1.68 -5.52
CA PHE A 242 -3.19 0.34 -5.00
C PHE A 242 -1.73 -0.06 -5.22
N LEU A 243 -1.15 -0.77 -4.26
CA LEU A 243 0.19 -1.33 -4.33
C LEU A 243 0.15 -2.68 -5.05
N ILE A 244 0.62 -2.68 -6.29
CA ILE A 244 0.48 -3.82 -7.20
C ILE A 244 1.76 -4.65 -7.25
N GLY A 245 2.88 -3.96 -7.17
CA GLY A 245 4.20 -4.57 -7.14
C GLY A 245 5.08 -3.99 -6.04
N ILE A 246 6.08 -4.78 -5.64
CA ILE A 246 7.20 -4.34 -4.82
C ILE A 246 8.46 -4.55 -5.67
N VAL A 247 9.28 -3.51 -5.84
CA VAL A 247 10.51 -3.59 -6.66
C VAL A 247 11.39 -4.72 -6.12
N SER A 248 11.73 -5.70 -6.96
CA SER A 248 12.46 -6.91 -6.54
C SER A 248 13.81 -7.02 -7.26
N TRP A 249 13.81 -7.15 -8.58
CA TRP A 249 15.04 -7.30 -9.37
C TRP A 249 14.86 -6.86 -10.83
N GLY A 250 15.95 -6.78 -11.58
CA GLY A 250 15.97 -6.46 -13.00
C GLY A 250 17.37 -6.62 -13.59
N GLU A 251 17.49 -6.58 -14.92
CA GLU A 251 18.76 -6.62 -15.64
C GLU A 251 19.12 -5.22 -16.15
N GLY A 252 20.12 -4.60 -15.51
CA GLY A 252 20.42 -3.19 -15.74
C GLY A 252 19.27 -2.31 -15.26
N CYS A 253 19.17 -1.11 -15.84
CA CYS A 253 18.05 -0.19 -15.59
C CYS A 253 17.63 0.41 -16.94
N GLY A 254 16.39 0.15 -17.35
CA GLY A 254 15.83 0.71 -18.58
C GLY A 254 16.45 0.12 -19.85
N LEU A 255 16.89 -1.12 -19.83
CA LEU A 255 17.33 -1.82 -21.04
C LEU A 255 16.11 -2.26 -21.89
N PRO A 256 16.20 -2.22 -23.23
CA PRO A 256 15.16 -2.78 -24.10
C PRO A 256 14.91 -4.25 -23.75
N TYR A 257 13.67 -4.72 -23.85
CA TYR A 257 13.28 -6.12 -23.58
C TYR A 257 13.69 -6.68 -22.20
N ARG A 258 14.03 -5.82 -21.25
CA ARG A 258 14.38 -6.15 -19.85
C ARG A 258 13.59 -5.26 -18.90
N PRO A 259 12.25 -5.41 -18.85
CA PRO A 259 11.45 -4.68 -17.88
C PRO A 259 11.85 -5.06 -16.45
N GLY A 260 11.67 -4.13 -15.51
CA GLY A 260 11.83 -4.40 -14.08
C GLY A 260 10.85 -5.46 -13.60
N VAL A 261 11.29 -6.27 -12.64
CA VAL A 261 10.54 -7.38 -12.06
C VAL A 261 10.18 -7.04 -10.61
N TYR A 262 8.91 -7.24 -10.29
CA TYR A 262 8.30 -6.86 -9.04
C TYR A 262 7.63 -8.07 -8.41
N THR A 263 7.64 -8.15 -7.08
CA THR A 263 6.80 -9.12 -6.35
C THR A 263 5.34 -8.73 -6.53
N ARG A 264 4.48 -9.65 -7.00
CA ARG A 264 3.05 -9.40 -7.21
C ARG A 264 2.30 -9.41 -5.88
N VAL A 265 1.87 -8.24 -5.41
CA VAL A 265 1.30 -8.09 -4.06
C VAL A 265 0.03 -8.92 -3.86
N SER A 266 -0.84 -9.03 -4.87
CA SER A 266 -2.06 -9.84 -4.78
C SER A 266 -1.80 -11.33 -4.54
N ALA A 267 -0.62 -11.86 -4.92
CA ALA A 267 -0.23 -13.23 -4.60
C ALA A 267 0.02 -13.44 -3.10
N TYR A 268 0.32 -12.37 -2.38
CA TYR A 268 0.69 -12.36 -0.96
C TYR A 268 -0.36 -11.72 -0.05
N SER A 269 -1.53 -11.34 -0.56
CA SER A 269 -2.59 -10.66 0.23
C SER A 269 -3.00 -11.46 1.46
N ASP A 270 -3.25 -12.77 1.34
CA ASP A 270 -3.59 -13.62 2.49
C ASP A 270 -2.48 -13.64 3.55
N TRP A 271 -1.22 -13.72 3.11
CA TRP A 271 -0.09 -13.73 4.04
C TRP A 271 0.04 -12.38 4.75
N ILE A 272 -0.08 -11.26 4.02
CA ILE A 272 -0.12 -9.92 4.62
C ILE A 272 -1.25 -9.85 5.64
N GLN A 273 -2.44 -10.36 5.29
CA GLN A 273 -3.61 -10.40 6.18
C GLN A 273 -3.39 -11.17 7.47
N GLN A 274 -2.68 -12.29 7.43
CA GLN A 274 -2.35 -13.06 8.63
C GLN A 274 -1.37 -12.34 9.56
N GLN A 275 -0.57 -11.40 9.06
CA GLN A 275 0.42 -10.69 9.87
C GLN A 275 -0.12 -9.45 10.57
N LEU A 276 -1.11 -8.77 9.99
CA LEU A 276 -1.70 -7.59 10.61
C LEU A 276 -2.68 -8.02 11.72
N PRO A 277 -2.70 -7.33 12.88
CA PRO A 277 -3.69 -7.58 13.92
C PRO A 277 -5.12 -7.46 13.39
N THR A 278 -6.03 -8.29 13.90
CA THR A 278 -7.47 -8.18 13.66
C THR A 278 -7.98 -6.84 14.20
N GLY A 279 -8.04 -5.82 13.33
CA GLY A 279 -8.44 -4.46 13.69
C GLY A 279 -7.82 -3.35 12.83
N ASP A 280 -6.72 -3.64 12.14
CA ASP A 280 -6.00 -2.65 11.31
C ASP A 280 -6.34 -2.72 9.81
N PHE A 281 -7.28 -3.60 9.45
CA PHE A 281 -7.72 -3.77 8.08
C PHE A 281 -8.80 -2.79 7.68
N VAL A 282 -8.52 -2.02 6.63
CA VAL A 282 -9.50 -1.27 5.85
C VAL A 282 -9.99 -2.18 4.72
N LEU A 283 -11.00 -3.03 4.98
CA LEU A 283 -11.60 -3.91 3.95
C LEU A 283 -12.78 -3.21 3.24
N PRO A 284 -13.09 -3.58 1.97
CA PRO A 284 -14.37 -3.24 1.34
C PRO A 284 -15.51 -4.07 1.97
N VAL A 285 -16.55 -3.40 2.50
CA VAL A 285 -17.66 -4.05 3.22
C VAL A 285 -18.93 -4.15 2.34
N TRP A 286 -19.58 -5.31 2.33
CA TRP A 286 -20.96 -5.53 1.85
C TRP A 286 -21.95 -5.36 3.03
N VAL A 287 -23.03 -4.57 2.89
CA VAL A 287 -24.08 -4.43 3.93
C VAL A 287 -25.49 -4.55 3.34
N LEU A 288 -26.33 -5.38 3.98
CA LEU A 288 -27.79 -5.45 3.78
C LEU A 288 -28.47 -4.23 4.43
N VAL A 289 -29.22 -3.44 3.65
CA VAL A 289 -29.93 -2.23 4.13
C VAL A 289 -31.22 -2.61 4.90
N PRO A 290 -31.46 -2.11 6.12
CA PRO A 290 -32.74 -2.30 6.82
C PRO A 290 -33.83 -1.40 6.23
N ALA A 291 -35.05 -1.94 6.15
CA ALA A 291 -36.25 -1.20 5.76
C ALA A 291 -36.49 0.00 6.70
N LEU A 292 -36.97 1.10 6.12
CA LEU A 292 -37.28 2.35 6.82
C LEU A 292 -38.15 2.11 8.06
N GLY A 293 -37.56 2.29 9.25
CA GLY A 293 -38.27 2.37 10.54
C GLY A 293 -37.57 1.64 11.69
N GLY A 294 -36.71 2.33 12.44
CA GLY A 294 -36.17 1.84 13.71
C GLY A 294 -34.83 2.46 14.11
N ALA A 295 -34.76 3.04 15.30
CA ALA A 295 -33.63 3.83 15.80
C ALA A 295 -32.37 2.99 16.07
N GLY A 296 -31.28 3.33 15.40
CA GLY A 296 -29.92 2.89 15.71
C GLY A 296 -28.92 3.59 14.78
N TRP A 297 -28.01 4.40 15.32
CA TRP A 297 -26.92 5.01 14.57
C TRP A 297 -25.66 4.15 14.79
N SER A 298 -25.16 3.51 13.74
CA SER A 298 -23.80 2.97 13.72
C SER A 298 -22.87 3.94 13.01
N CYS A 299 -21.75 4.30 13.63
CA CYS A 299 -20.66 4.93 12.90
C CYS A 299 -20.08 3.90 11.92
N GLY A 300 -20.21 4.15 10.61
CA GLY A 300 -19.71 3.27 9.55
C GLY A 300 -19.21 4.09 8.38
N CYS A 301 -18.00 3.78 7.92
CA CYS A 301 -17.35 4.42 6.78
C CYS A 301 -18.01 3.91 5.48
N ARG A 302 -18.46 4.83 4.62
CA ARG A 302 -19.29 4.55 3.42
C ARG A 302 -18.50 4.96 2.16
N TYR A 303 -18.25 4.07 1.21
CA TYR A 303 -17.65 4.42 -0.09
C TYR A 303 -18.25 3.61 -1.26
N HIS A 304 -18.28 4.22 -2.46
CA HIS A 304 -19.07 3.87 -3.66
C HIS A 304 -18.22 3.27 -4.81
N GLY A 305 -18.80 2.29 -5.53
CA GLY A 305 -18.48 1.89 -6.92
C GLY A 305 -17.72 0.55 -7.03
N CYS A 306 -18.10 -0.48 -7.79
CA CYS A 306 -19.08 -0.65 -8.87
C CYS A 306 -19.36 -2.17 -9.07
N SER A 307 -20.61 -2.61 -9.27
CA SER A 307 -20.91 -3.88 -9.96
C SER A 307 -22.35 -3.90 -10.51
N GLN A 308 -22.52 -4.22 -11.80
CA GLN A 308 -23.78 -4.70 -12.36
C GLN A 308 -23.78 -6.25 -12.46
N LEU A 309 -25.00 -6.81 -12.35
CA LEU A 309 -25.51 -8.17 -12.72
C LEU A 309 -25.61 -9.23 -11.59
N PRO A 310 -26.49 -10.26 -11.73
CA PRO A 310 -27.94 -10.23 -11.94
C PRO A 310 -28.74 -10.95 -10.80
N ALA A 311 -30.07 -10.80 -10.80
CA ALA A 311 -30.99 -11.19 -9.72
C ALA A 311 -31.04 -12.70 -9.38
N GLY A 312 -31.10 -13.00 -8.07
CA GLY A 312 -31.17 -14.35 -7.50
C GLY A 312 -32.58 -14.97 -7.43
N ARG A 313 -32.64 -16.31 -7.27
CA ARG A 313 -33.85 -17.10 -6.99
C ARG A 313 -34.21 -17.07 -5.49
N PRO A 314 -35.50 -17.09 -5.11
CA PRO A 314 -35.91 -17.11 -3.70
C PRO A 314 -36.11 -18.54 -3.14
N VAL A 315 -35.87 -18.73 -1.84
CA VAL A 315 -36.17 -19.94 -1.04
C VAL A 315 -37.13 -19.54 0.10
N PRO A 316 -38.14 -20.37 0.45
CA PRO A 316 -39.31 -19.92 1.22
C PRO A 316 -39.12 -19.90 2.74
N ALA A 317 -39.90 -19.04 3.41
CA ALA A 317 -39.89 -18.81 4.85
C ALA A 317 -40.56 -19.94 5.66
N ALA A 318 -39.98 -20.25 6.83
CA ALA A 318 -40.54 -21.17 7.81
C ALA A 318 -41.64 -20.51 8.67
N ALA A 319 -42.71 -21.25 8.92
CA ALA A 319 -43.89 -20.83 9.68
C ALA A 319 -43.67 -20.86 11.20
N ALA A 320 -44.25 -19.89 11.91
CA ALA A 320 -44.32 -19.84 13.37
C ALA A 320 -45.48 -20.73 13.90
N PRO A 321 -45.37 -21.29 15.12
CA PRO A 321 -46.39 -22.15 15.69
C PRO A 321 -47.53 -21.34 16.33
N SER A 322 -48.78 -21.75 16.06
CA SER A 322 -50.00 -21.27 16.68
C SER A 322 -50.21 -21.91 18.06
N GLY A 323 -50.62 -21.10 19.03
CA GLY A 323 -51.01 -21.56 20.36
C GLY A 323 -52.30 -22.39 20.38
N GLY A 324 -52.37 -23.26 21.39
CA GLY A 324 -53.52 -24.00 21.89
C GLY A 324 -53.28 -24.34 23.34
#